data_AF-A0A2W6AYD9-F1
#
_entry.id   AF-A0A2W6AYD9-F1
#
_cell.length_a   1.000
_cell.length_b   1.000
_cell.length_c   1.000
_cell.angle_alpha   90.00
_cell.angle_beta   90.00
_cell.angle_gamma   90.00
#
_symmetry.space_group_name_H-M   'P 1'
#
loop_
_entity.id
_entity.type
_entity.pdbx_description
1 polymer ?
#
loop_
_entity_poly.entity_id
_entity_poly.type
_entity_poly.pdbx_seq_one_letter_code
_entity_poly.pdbx_strand_id
1 'polypeptide(L)'
;MIVSRTPVRISFVGGGSDLAGFYAHEPGAVVATGIDKYIYITVNQKFDRKIRASYSVTEVAESVHELRNELIRESLKLLGLDSGI
;
A
#
# COMPACT_ATOMS: atom_id res chain seq x y z
N MET A 1 -0.20 -18.69 2.40
CA MET A 1 0.65 -17.63 1.85
C MET A 1 0.03 -17.06 0.60
N ILE A 2 -0.24 -15.75 0.58
CA ILE A 2 -0.65 -15.01 -0.62
C ILE A 2 0.49 -14.06 -0.97
N VAL A 3 0.88 -14.04 -2.24
CA VAL A 3 1.89 -13.12 -2.77
C VAL A 3 1.25 -12.32 -3.89
N SER A 4 1.37 -11.00 -3.81
CA SER A 4 0.99 -10.09 -4.90
C SER A 4 2.20 -9.34 -5.41
N ARG A 5 2.17 -8.97 -6.69
CA ARG A 5 3.16 -8.09 -7.30
C ARG A 5 2.45 -6.96 -8.03
N THR A 6 2.97 -5.75 -7.90
CA THR A 6 2.45 -4.56 -8.58
C THR A 6 3.57 -3.92 -9.39
N PRO A 7 3.40 -3.69 -10.70
CA PRO A 7 4.41 -3.00 -11.49
C PRO A 7 4.54 -1.55 -11.02
N VAL A 8 5.78 -1.06 -10.95
CA VAL A 8 6.01 0.38 -10.84
C VAL A 8 5.78 1.03 -12.20
N ARG A 9 5.52 2.34 -12.21
CA ARG A 9 5.19 3.10 -13.43
C ARG A 9 6.17 4.24 -13.69
N ILE A 10 6.35 4.57 -14.97
CA ILE A 10 6.96 5.81 -15.44
C ILE A 10 5.87 6.67 -16.08
N SER A 11 5.81 7.95 -15.70
CA SER A 11 4.92 8.93 -16.32
C SER A 11 5.62 9.63 -17.49
N PHE A 12 4.94 9.74 -18.62
CA PHE A 12 5.44 10.43 -19.82
C PHE A 12 4.99 11.89 -19.88
N VAL A 13 3.71 12.15 -19.62
CA VAL A 13 3.13 13.50 -19.68
C VAL A 13 1.92 13.62 -18.76
N GLY A 14 1.60 14.85 -18.37
CA GLY A 14 0.42 15.18 -17.57
C GLY A 14 0.61 15.10 -16.06
N GLY A 15 1.81 14.73 -15.60
CA GLY A 15 2.13 14.72 -14.16
C GLY A 15 1.90 16.09 -13.52
N GLY A 16 1.22 16.11 -12.38
CA GLY A 16 0.82 17.34 -11.70
C GLY A 16 -0.63 17.74 -11.98
N SER A 17 -1.21 17.30 -13.11
CA SER A 17 -2.64 17.53 -13.39
C SER A 17 -3.57 16.70 -12.48
N ASP A 18 -3.02 15.67 -11.84
CA ASP A 18 -3.66 14.83 -10.83
C ASP A 18 -3.61 15.41 -9.40
N LEU A 19 -3.00 16.59 -9.22
CA LEU A 19 -3.00 17.31 -7.95
C LEU A 19 -4.29 18.12 -7.77
N ALA A 20 -4.79 18.18 -6.54
CA ALA A 20 -6.03 18.87 -6.20
C ALA A 20 -6.06 20.35 -6.64
N GLY A 21 -4.93 21.05 -6.54
CA GLY A 21 -4.84 22.45 -6.98
C GLY A 21 -5.09 22.64 -8.49
N PHE A 22 -4.79 21.62 -9.30
CA PHE A 22 -5.02 21.65 -10.75
C PHE A 22 -6.44 21.15 -11.08
N TYR A 23 -6.77 19.92 -10.68
CA TYR A 23 -8.03 19.28 -11.12
C TYR A 23 -9.30 19.95 -10.57
N ALA A 24 -9.18 20.77 -9.52
CA ALA A 24 -10.29 21.55 -9.00
C ALA A 24 -10.76 22.65 -9.98
N HIS A 25 -9.93 23.04 -10.95
CA HIS A 25 -10.22 24.12 -11.90
C HIS A 25 -10.33 23.62 -13.34
N GLU A 26 -9.52 22.64 -13.73
CA GLU A 26 -9.44 22.11 -15.10
C GLU A 26 -9.34 20.58 -15.11
N PRO A 27 -9.87 19.86 -16.11
CA PRO A 27 -9.71 18.41 -16.18
C PRO A 27 -8.24 17.97 -16.26
N GLY A 28 -7.85 17.03 -15.38
CA GLY A 28 -6.51 16.43 -15.38
C GLY A 28 -6.44 15.14 -16.20
N ALA A 29 -5.29 14.85 -16.80
CA ALA A 29 -5.02 13.62 -17.52
C ALA A 29 -3.52 13.28 -17.47
N VAL A 30 -3.19 11.99 -17.28
CA VAL A 30 -1.81 11.50 -17.21
C VAL A 30 -1.65 10.33 -18.19
N VAL A 31 -0.53 10.32 -18.92
CA VAL A 31 -0.10 9.15 -19.71
C VAL A 31 1.12 8.55 -19.05
N ALA A 32 1.01 7.28 -18.65
CA ALA A 32 2.06 6.54 -17.96
C ALA A 32 2.03 5.06 -18.38
N THR A 33 3.15 4.35 -18.19
CA THR A 33 3.22 2.90 -18.41
C THR A 33 3.86 2.20 -17.22
N GLY A 34 3.42 0.97 -16.96
CA GLY A 34 4.17 0.05 -16.12
C GLY A 34 5.49 -0.33 -16.76
N ILE A 35 6.51 -0.62 -15.95
CA ILE A 35 7.81 -1.14 -16.39
C ILE A 35 8.11 -2.50 -15.76
N ASP A 36 9.14 -3.18 -16.24
CA ASP A 36 9.62 -4.47 -15.71
C ASP A 36 10.39 -4.32 -14.37
N LYS A 37 9.72 -3.68 -13.40
CA LYS A 37 10.15 -3.50 -12.01
C LYS A 37 8.90 -3.58 -11.14
N TYR A 38 8.99 -4.30 -10.04
CA TYR A 38 7.83 -4.67 -9.24
C TYR A 38 8.05 -4.45 -7.75
N ILE A 39 6.98 -4.07 -7.07
CA ILE A 39 6.87 -4.15 -5.61
C ILE A 39 6.13 -5.44 -5.29
N TYR A 40 6.63 -6.17 -4.30
CA TYR A 40 6.04 -7.42 -3.83
C TYR A 40 5.46 -7.22 -2.43
N ILE A 41 4.25 -7.75 -2.21
CA ILE A 41 3.63 -7.83 -0.90
C ILE A 41 3.28 -9.28 -0.64
N THR A 42 3.74 -9.80 0.50
CA THR A 42 3.44 -11.15 0.95
C THR A 42 2.62 -11.09 2.22
N VAL A 43 1.51 -11.83 2.26
CA VAL A 43 0.62 -11.92 3.41
C VAL A 43 0.50 -13.39 3.81
N ASN A 44 0.65 -13.66 5.10
CA ASN A 44 0.50 -14.98 5.68
C ASN A 44 -0.42 -14.87 6.89
N GLN A 45 -1.25 -15.89 7.12
CA GLN A 45 -1.89 -16.01 8.42
C GLN A 45 -0.84 -16.46 9.43
N LYS A 46 -0.77 -15.77 10.57
CA LYS A 46 0.06 -16.18 11.70
C LYS A 46 -0.72 -17.14 12.60
N PHE A 47 0.04 -18.05 13.23
CA PHE A 47 -0.49 -18.98 14.22
C PHE A 47 -0.79 -18.28 15.55
N ASP A 48 0.02 -17.28 15.91
CA ASP A 48 -0.26 -16.39 17.01
C ASP A 48 -1.24 -15.30 16.54
N ARG A 49 -1.97 -14.69 17.48
CA ARG A 49 -2.94 -13.64 17.17
C ARG A 49 -2.28 -12.27 16.93
N LYS A 50 -0.96 -12.17 16.85
CA LYS A 50 -0.29 -10.89 16.67
C LYS A 50 -0.23 -10.53 15.19
N ILE A 51 0.04 -9.26 14.93
CA ILE A 51 0.37 -8.77 13.60
C ILE A 51 1.88 -8.60 13.49
N ARG A 52 2.50 -9.12 12.43
CA ARG A 52 3.91 -8.86 12.10
C ARG A 52 4.01 -8.13 10.76
N ALA A 53 4.22 -6.83 10.83
CA ALA A 53 4.49 -6.01 9.65
C ALA A 53 6.01 -5.90 9.43
N SER A 54 6.47 -6.22 8.22
CA SER A 54 7.89 -6.14 7.84
C SER A 54 8.03 -5.28 6.59
N TYR A 55 8.65 -4.12 6.77
CA TYR A 55 9.04 -3.16 5.73
C TYR A 55 10.49 -2.71 6.02
N SER A 56 10.85 -1.44 5.79
CA SER A 56 12.14 -0.88 6.24
C SER A 56 12.41 -1.09 7.74
N VAL A 57 11.36 -1.33 8.54
CA VAL A 57 11.44 -1.75 9.93
C VAL A 57 10.51 -2.96 10.11
N THR A 58 10.85 -3.86 11.03
CA THR A 58 9.95 -4.93 11.45
C THR A 58 9.31 -4.54 12.78
N GLU A 59 7.98 -4.58 12.82
CA GLU A 59 7.20 -4.37 14.04
C GLU A 59 6.27 -5.57 14.28
N VAL A 60 6.01 -5.82 15.56
CA VAL A 60 5.06 -6.83 16.02
C VAL A 60 4.08 -6.13 16.95
N ALA A 61 2.79 -6.21 16.64
CA ALA A 61 1.71 -5.51 17.33
C ALA A 61 0.65 -6.52 17.79
N GLU A 62 -0.01 -6.26 18.92
CA GLU A 62 -1.10 -7.12 19.39
C GLU A 62 -2.41 -6.83 18.63
N SER A 63 -2.57 -5.60 18.15
CA SER A 63 -3.73 -5.13 17.40
C SER A 63 -3.35 -4.23 16.22
N VAL A 64 -4.23 -4.13 15.23
CA VAL A 64 -4.03 -3.25 14.07
C VAL A 64 -3.79 -1.79 14.46
N HIS A 65 -4.35 -1.34 15.58
CA HIS A 65 -4.25 0.05 16.05
C HIS A 65 -2.85 0.44 16.55
N GLU A 66 -2.02 -0.53 16.93
CA GLU A 66 -0.66 -0.32 17.43
C GLU A 66 0.39 -0.26 16.32
N LEU A 67 0.03 -0.66 15.10
CA LEU A 67 0.93 -0.60 13.95
C LEU A 67 1.35 0.84 13.66
N ARG A 68 2.66 1.08 13.52
CA ARG A 68 3.20 2.38 13.14
C ARG A 68 3.06 2.62 11.65
N ASN A 69 3.19 1.58 10.83
CA ASN A 69 3.01 1.71 9.39
C ASN A 69 1.55 1.99 9.03
N GLU A 70 1.29 3.22 8.61
CA GLU A 70 -0.08 3.70 8.33
C GLU A 70 -0.71 2.98 7.15
N LEU A 71 0.06 2.67 6.11
CA LEU A 71 -0.45 1.99 4.91
C LEU A 71 -0.92 0.58 5.25
N ILE A 72 -0.14 -0.18 6.02
CA ILE A 72 -0.51 -1.53 6.44
C ILE A 72 -1.71 -1.46 7.39
N ARG A 73 -1.66 -0.57 8.39
CA ARG A 73 -2.74 -0.36 9.37
C ARG A 73 -4.08 -0.07 8.72
N GLU A 74 -4.13 0.94 7.85
CA GLU A 74 -5.39 1.35 7.22
C GLU A 74 -5.87 0.31 6.18
N SER A 75 -4.97 -0.41 5.52
CA SER A 75 -5.34 -1.53 4.64
C SER A 75 -6.00 -2.68 5.42
N LEU A 76 -5.45 -3.05 6.58
CA LEU A 76 -6.02 -4.09 7.42
C LEU A 76 -7.38 -3.67 8.02
N LYS A 77 -7.51 -2.41 8.47
CA LYS A 77 -8.79 -1.85 8.93
C LYS A 77 -9.86 -1.85 7.83
N LEU A 78 -9.50 -1.45 6.61
CA LEU A 78 -10.41 -1.48 5.46
C LEU A 78 -10.98 -2.87 5.20
N LEU A 79 -10.19 -3.91 5.48
CA LEU A 79 -10.59 -5.31 5.33
C LEU A 79 -11.22 -5.92 6.60
N GLY A 80 -11.33 -5.16 7.69
CA GLY A 80 -11.85 -5.66 8.97
C GLY A 80 -10.95 -6.70 9.66
N LEU A 81 -9.63 -6.61 9.45
CA LEU A 81 -8.63 -7.56 9.97
C LEU A 81 -7.88 -6.95 11.16
N ASP A 82 -8.23 -7.38 12.38
CA ASP A 82 -7.66 -6.83 13.61
C ASP A 82 -6.40 -7.56 14.14
N SER A 83 -6.18 -8.81 13.72
CA SER A 83 -5.12 -9.69 14.29
C SER A 83 -4.77 -10.88 13.39
N GLY A 84 -3.67 -11.57 13.71
CA GLY A 84 -3.34 -12.90 13.14
C GLY A 84 -2.73 -12.89 11.75
N ILE A 85 -2.00 -11.82 11.40
CA ILE A 85 -1.37 -11.62 10.09
C ILE A 85 0.13 -11.32 10.21
#